data_AF-K1VUQ5-F1
#
_entry.id   AF-K1VUQ5-F1
#
_cell.length_a   1.000
_cell.length_b   1.000
_cell.length_c   1.000
_cell.angle_alpha   90.00
_cell.angle_beta   90.00
_cell.angle_gamma   90.00
#
_symmetry.space_group_name_H-M   'P 1'
#
loop_
_entity.id
_entity.type
_entity.pdbx_description
1 polymer ?
#
loop_
_entity_poly.entity_id
_entity_poly.type
_entity_poly.pdbx_seq_one_letter_code
_entity_poly.pdbx_strand_id
1 'polypeptide(L)'
;MRLVLLTLLASVPHVLSGAISLDEATQKTFDYVVIGGGLGGLVVAGRLSEDPGVSVLRDDPAVSDPNQYGAVWDDSKDLSWKWDTTEGKTIYGGRVLGGSTSINGMAYTRPSSSEFSPLLDDSVASELHGSRWTWPRMFEAMKKAESFRWPSDQQQAAGAGANADYHGYTGPVSVGYTSLGGNAGPAFLSAASRFVERVPDADGGEADTAAFHPLTVDGEGRRSASTAYYADRENLSLLASTRATRIRTECQGSSLKATGVEIGDKFVSAGREVILAAGAIASPALLQRSGIGPASVLNSAGVEVNLELPGVGAGLQEQTMNFMTWGQKGSTGPTGFAIAYPNATAVSPSRLSQRVC
;
A
#
# COMPACT_ATOMS: atom_id res chain seq x y z
N MET A 1 -3.18 40.15 -29.72
CA MET A 1 -2.06 39.21 -29.94
C MET A 1 -1.11 39.32 -28.76
N ARG A 2 -1.32 38.54 -27.69
CA ARG A 2 -0.40 38.44 -26.56
C ARG A 2 0.18 37.03 -26.59
N LEU A 3 1.48 36.94 -26.91
CA LEU A 3 2.27 35.72 -26.86
C LEU A 3 2.28 35.23 -25.41
N VAL A 4 1.71 34.05 -25.15
CA VAL A 4 1.97 33.29 -23.93
C VAL A 4 3.21 32.45 -24.21
N LEU A 5 4.31 32.84 -23.57
CA LEU A 5 5.57 32.10 -23.62
C LEU A 5 5.36 30.81 -22.81
N LEU A 6 5.14 29.69 -23.49
CA LEU A 6 5.21 28.36 -22.87
C LEU A 6 6.69 28.11 -22.54
N THR A 7 7.09 28.33 -21.30
CA THR A 7 8.33 27.75 -20.78
C THR A 7 8.13 26.25 -20.65
N LEU A 8 8.59 25.50 -21.65
CA LEU A 8 8.91 24.08 -21.49
C LEU A 8 9.98 23.97 -20.40
N LEU A 9 9.55 23.72 -19.17
CA LEU A 9 10.41 23.18 -18.13
C LEU A 9 10.75 21.75 -18.59
N ALA A 10 11.91 21.60 -19.22
CA ALA A 10 12.53 20.31 -19.39
C ALA A 10 12.64 19.67 -18.00
N SER A 11 11.96 18.54 -17.80
CA SER A 11 12.08 17.73 -16.59
C SER A 11 13.54 17.28 -16.48
N VAL A 12 14.31 17.94 -15.62
CA VAL A 12 15.62 17.45 -15.21
C VAL A 12 15.35 16.12 -14.51
N PRO A 13 15.88 14.97 -14.99
CA PRO A 13 15.77 13.72 -14.25
C PRO A 13 16.40 13.98 -12.88
N HIS A 14 15.58 13.96 -11.83
CA HIS A 14 16.11 13.90 -10.48
C HIS A 14 16.89 12.60 -10.41
N VAL A 15 18.23 12.71 -10.36
CA VAL A 15 19.07 11.58 -9.99
C VAL A 15 18.63 11.21 -8.58
N LEU A 16 17.90 10.10 -8.46
CA LEU A 16 17.53 9.55 -7.17
C LEU A 16 18.82 9.24 -6.43
N SER A 17 19.04 9.89 -5.30
CA SER A 17 20.28 9.70 -4.54
C SER A 17 20.43 8.25 -4.06
N GLY A 18 21.66 7.74 -3.98
CA GLY A 18 21.90 6.34 -3.66
C GLY A 18 21.48 5.33 -4.75
N ALA A 19 21.09 5.78 -5.95
CA ALA A 19 20.91 4.87 -7.08
C ALA A 19 22.26 4.26 -7.49
N ILE A 20 22.30 2.94 -7.64
CA ILE A 20 23.46 2.19 -8.11
C ILE A 20 23.09 1.35 -9.33
N SER A 21 24.09 1.07 -10.17
CA SER A 21 23.95 0.13 -11.28
C SER A 21 23.88 -1.32 -10.78
N LEU A 22 23.34 -2.21 -11.61
CA LEU A 22 23.34 -3.64 -11.32
C LEU A 22 24.77 -4.21 -11.25
N ASP A 23 25.71 -3.69 -12.04
CA ASP A 23 27.12 -4.11 -11.97
C ASP A 23 27.74 -3.75 -10.62
N GLU A 24 27.53 -2.53 -10.13
CA GLU A 24 27.99 -2.12 -8.79
C GLU A 24 27.35 -2.96 -7.68
N ALA A 25 26.06 -3.30 -7.83
CA ALA A 25 25.35 -4.13 -6.86
C ALA A 25 25.95 -5.55 -6.78
N THR A 26 26.36 -6.14 -7.90
CA THR A 26 26.95 -7.49 -7.95
C THR A 26 28.35 -7.57 -7.32
N GLN A 27 29.04 -6.44 -7.18
CA GLN A 27 30.36 -6.34 -6.55
C GLN A 27 30.28 -6.14 -5.04
N LYS A 28 29.08 -6.01 -4.48
CA LYS A 28 28.83 -5.76 -3.06
C LYS A 28 28.07 -6.91 -2.43
N THR A 29 28.20 -7.05 -1.12
CA THR A 29 27.26 -7.83 -0.29
C THR A 29 26.51 -6.86 0.59
N PHE A 30 25.18 -6.93 0.55
CA PHE A 30 24.32 -6.10 1.39
C PHE A 30 23.87 -6.91 2.61
N ASP A 31 23.68 -6.30 3.77
CA ASP A 31 23.08 -6.99 4.92
C ASP A 31 21.67 -7.46 4.57
N TYR A 32 20.89 -6.60 3.93
CA TYR A 32 19.52 -6.90 3.51
C TYR A 32 19.31 -6.56 2.03
N VAL A 33 18.63 -7.46 1.32
CA VAL A 33 18.11 -7.18 -0.02
C VAL A 33 16.58 -7.19 0.05
N VAL A 34 15.96 -6.04 -0.21
CA VAL A 34 14.51 -5.86 -0.21
C VAL A 34 13.99 -5.87 -1.64
N ILE A 35 13.22 -6.90 -1.99
CA ILE A 35 12.63 -7.07 -3.32
C ILE A 35 11.27 -6.39 -3.35
N GLY A 36 11.14 -5.30 -4.08
CA GLY A 36 9.93 -4.51 -4.26
C GLY A 36 10.01 -3.13 -3.63
N GLY A 37 10.21 -2.09 -4.45
CA GLY A 37 10.13 -0.67 -4.07
C GLY A 37 8.73 -0.13 -3.72
N GLY A 38 7.81 -0.99 -3.29
CA GLY A 38 6.43 -0.64 -2.90
C GLY A 38 6.30 -0.21 -1.43
N LEU A 39 5.06 -0.10 -0.92
CA LEU A 39 4.78 0.29 0.48
C LEU A 39 5.59 -0.55 1.48
N GLY A 40 5.44 -1.88 1.44
CA GLY A 40 6.09 -2.76 2.41
C GLY A 40 7.62 -2.67 2.34
N GLY A 41 8.17 -2.66 1.12
CA GLY A 41 9.61 -2.65 0.93
C GLY A 41 10.25 -1.33 1.31
N LEU A 42 9.61 -0.20 1.00
CA LEU A 42 10.09 1.12 1.40
C LEU A 42 10.01 1.35 2.90
N VAL A 43 8.94 0.90 3.56
CA VAL A 43 8.83 0.96 5.03
C VAL A 43 9.96 0.16 5.67
N VAL A 44 10.17 -1.09 5.23
CA VAL A 44 11.19 -1.97 5.81
C VAL A 44 12.60 -1.46 5.52
N ALA A 45 12.92 -1.15 4.26
CA ALA A 45 14.23 -0.61 3.88
C ALA A 45 14.53 0.74 4.57
N GLY A 46 13.52 1.61 4.65
CA GLY A 46 13.62 2.90 5.34
C GLY A 46 13.84 2.77 6.83
N ARG A 47 13.30 1.74 7.50
CA ARG A 47 13.56 1.50 8.94
C ARG A 47 14.87 0.78 9.19
N LEU A 48 15.23 -0.23 8.39
CA LEU A 48 16.50 -0.95 8.54
C LEU A 48 17.71 -0.05 8.35
N SER A 49 17.63 0.89 7.40
CA SER A 49 18.71 1.85 7.14
C SER A 49 18.82 2.98 8.16
N GLU A 50 17.94 3.07 9.18
CA GLU A 50 18.14 3.99 10.32
C GLU A 50 19.37 3.60 11.14
N ASP A 51 19.79 2.34 11.11
CA ASP A 51 21.08 1.88 11.63
C ASP A 51 22.16 2.06 10.55
N PRO A 52 23.13 2.98 10.72
CA PRO A 52 24.19 3.21 9.74
C PRO A 52 25.14 2.01 9.60
N GLY A 53 25.11 1.05 10.53
CA GLY A 53 25.88 -0.20 10.47
C GLY A 53 25.30 -1.26 9.54
N VAL A 54 24.19 -0.98 8.87
CA VAL A 54 23.46 -1.94 8.02
C VAL A 54 23.35 -1.41 6.59
N SER A 55 23.72 -2.23 5.61
CA SER A 55 23.57 -1.92 4.18
C SER A 55 22.31 -2.54 3.57
N VAL A 56 21.54 -1.75 2.82
CA VAL A 56 20.25 -2.16 2.28
C VAL A 56 20.18 -1.89 0.77
N LEU A 57 19.80 -2.90 -0.02
CA LEU A 57 19.46 -2.74 -1.43
C LEU A 57 17.94 -2.83 -1.64
N ARG A 58 17.36 -1.91 -2.42
CA ARG A 58 15.95 -1.90 -2.82
C ARG A 58 15.82 -1.83 -4.34
N ASP A 59 14.96 -2.63 -4.96
CA ASP A 59 14.61 -2.47 -6.39
C ASP A 59 13.43 -1.48 -6.62
N ASP A 60 13.25 -0.99 -7.85
CA ASP A 60 12.17 -0.05 -8.18
C ASP A 60 11.77 -0.05 -9.66
N PRO A 61 10.51 0.21 -10.06
CA PRO A 61 10.17 0.52 -11.44
C PRO A 61 10.22 2.04 -11.78
N ALA A 62 10.76 2.29 -12.97
CA ALA A 62 11.01 3.50 -13.79
C ALA A 62 10.53 4.94 -13.46
N VAL A 63 9.61 5.26 -12.53
CA VAL A 63 9.05 6.63 -12.44
C VAL A 63 8.96 7.16 -10.99
N SER A 64 9.03 8.49 -10.83
CA SER A 64 9.22 9.17 -9.54
C SER A 64 8.18 10.27 -9.22
N ASP A 65 7.20 10.56 -10.08
CA ASP A 65 6.17 11.58 -9.80
C ASP A 65 4.89 10.94 -9.21
N PRO A 66 4.69 10.97 -7.89
CA PRO A 66 3.52 10.39 -7.22
C PRO A 66 2.23 11.21 -7.43
N ASN A 67 2.29 12.43 -7.97
CA ASN A 67 1.14 13.34 -7.99
C ASN A 67 0.19 13.15 -9.18
N GLN A 68 0.45 12.21 -10.09
CA GLN A 68 -0.34 12.05 -11.31
C GLN A 68 -1.33 10.88 -11.29
N TYR A 69 -2.34 10.92 -10.40
CA TYR A 69 -3.38 9.87 -10.34
C TYR A 69 -4.10 9.62 -11.69
N GLY A 70 -4.28 10.64 -12.53
CA GLY A 70 -4.89 10.47 -13.85
C GLY A 70 -3.94 9.87 -14.89
N ALA A 71 -2.64 10.05 -14.73
CA ALA A 71 -1.62 9.60 -15.66
C ALA A 71 -1.31 8.10 -15.55
N VAL A 72 -1.69 7.46 -14.44
CA VAL A 72 -1.46 6.01 -14.27
C VAL A 72 -2.37 5.15 -15.16
N TRP A 73 -3.44 5.76 -15.69
CA TRP A 73 -4.37 5.17 -16.65
C TRP A 73 -4.01 5.50 -18.11
N ASP A 74 -2.94 6.27 -18.30
CA ASP A 74 -2.34 6.50 -19.60
C ASP A 74 -1.34 5.38 -19.87
N ASP A 75 -1.76 4.43 -20.70
CA ASP A 75 -0.97 3.25 -21.06
C ASP A 75 0.39 3.59 -21.68
N SER A 76 0.57 4.81 -22.21
CA SER A 76 1.85 5.25 -22.76
C SER A 76 2.93 5.47 -21.68
N LYS A 77 2.55 5.57 -20.40
CA LYS A 77 3.46 5.87 -19.30
C LYS A 77 3.96 4.63 -18.53
N ASP A 78 3.38 3.45 -18.77
CA ASP A 78 3.78 2.16 -18.17
C ASP A 78 3.95 2.19 -16.63
N LEU A 79 3.08 2.94 -15.94
CA LEU A 79 3.14 3.17 -14.49
C LEU A 79 2.41 2.12 -13.66
N SER A 80 1.72 1.17 -14.31
CA SER A 80 0.91 0.17 -13.65
C SER A 80 1.21 -1.23 -14.17
N TRP A 81 1.37 -2.16 -13.25
CA TRP A 81 1.19 -3.57 -13.53
C TRP A 81 -0.30 -3.83 -13.79
N LYS A 82 -0.56 -4.66 -14.79
CA LYS A 82 -1.89 -5.16 -15.14
C LYS A 82 -1.84 -6.68 -15.11
N TRP A 83 -2.52 -7.28 -14.14
CA TRP A 83 -2.64 -8.73 -14.02
C TRP A 83 -4.04 -9.14 -14.43
N ASP A 84 -4.16 -9.72 -15.62
CA ASP A 84 -5.41 -10.28 -16.09
C ASP A 84 -5.74 -11.56 -15.34
N THR A 85 -6.99 -11.68 -14.91
CA THR A 85 -7.52 -12.84 -14.20
C THR A 85 -8.21 -13.79 -15.18
N THR A 86 -8.39 -15.03 -14.76
CA THR A 86 -9.12 -16.06 -15.52
C THR A 86 -10.59 -15.70 -15.76
N GLU A 87 -11.14 -14.74 -15.01
CA GLU A 87 -12.51 -14.23 -15.16
C GLU A 87 -12.60 -12.99 -16.05
N GLY A 88 -11.52 -12.62 -16.74
CA GLY A 88 -11.48 -11.46 -17.64
C GLY A 88 -11.55 -10.12 -16.91
N LYS A 89 -11.11 -10.08 -15.64
CA LYS A 89 -10.90 -8.85 -14.87
C LYS A 89 -9.41 -8.53 -14.81
N THR A 90 -9.07 -7.30 -14.47
CA THR A 90 -7.67 -6.87 -14.34
C THR A 90 -7.44 -6.35 -12.92
N ILE A 91 -6.40 -6.85 -12.26
CA ILE A 91 -5.88 -6.31 -11.01
C ILE A 91 -4.76 -5.33 -11.36
N TYR A 92 -4.80 -4.14 -10.77
CA TYR A 92 -3.79 -3.10 -10.98
C TYR A 92 -2.82 -3.02 -9.79
N GLY A 93 -1.55 -2.73 -10.07
CA GLY A 93 -0.58 -2.41 -9.04
C GLY A 93 0.41 -1.37 -9.53
N GLY A 94 0.95 -0.54 -8.62
CA GLY A 94 1.90 0.49 -9.04
C GLY A 94 3.21 -0.13 -9.55
N ARG A 95 3.58 0.21 -10.78
CA ARG A 95 4.87 -0.09 -11.38
C ARG A 95 5.71 1.19 -11.36
N VAL A 96 6.03 1.63 -10.15
CA VAL A 96 6.65 2.92 -9.85
C VAL A 96 7.21 2.91 -8.42
N LEU A 97 8.11 3.82 -8.06
CA LEU A 97 8.55 3.93 -6.67
C LEU A 97 7.40 4.30 -5.75
N GLY A 98 7.28 3.60 -4.63
CA GLY A 98 6.10 3.66 -3.77
C GLY A 98 5.06 2.59 -4.11
N GLY A 99 5.21 1.90 -5.25
CA GLY A 99 4.30 0.87 -5.72
C GLY A 99 2.88 1.41 -5.77
N SER A 100 1.91 0.62 -5.29
CA SER A 100 0.50 1.01 -5.33
C SER A 100 0.17 2.29 -4.56
N THR A 101 0.99 2.74 -3.60
CA THR A 101 0.73 4.01 -2.88
C THR A 101 0.85 5.24 -3.77
N SER A 102 1.66 5.15 -4.83
CA SER A 102 1.84 6.22 -5.81
C SER A 102 0.69 6.27 -6.83
N ILE A 103 -0.18 5.26 -6.87
CA ILE A 103 -1.29 5.19 -7.83
C ILE A 103 -2.68 5.02 -7.17
N ASN A 104 -2.76 4.74 -5.86
CA ASN A 104 -4.03 4.47 -5.18
C ASN A 104 -4.93 5.72 -5.04
N GLY A 105 -6.14 5.54 -4.49
CA GLY A 105 -7.07 6.65 -4.23
C GLY A 105 -6.74 7.54 -3.02
N MET A 106 -5.62 7.30 -2.33
CA MET A 106 -5.16 8.01 -1.11
C MET A 106 -6.07 7.89 0.12
N ALA A 107 -7.23 7.24 0.02
CA ALA A 107 -8.10 7.00 1.17
C ALA A 107 -7.32 6.40 2.34
N TYR A 108 -7.40 7.05 3.50
CA TYR A 108 -6.79 6.58 4.73
C TYR A 108 -7.90 6.18 5.68
N THR A 109 -8.00 4.87 5.92
CA THR A 109 -8.96 4.28 6.86
C THR A 109 -8.31 3.14 7.61
N ARG A 110 -8.76 2.87 8.83
CA ARG A 110 -8.34 1.69 9.60
C ARG A 110 -9.45 0.63 9.67
N PRO A 111 -9.07 -0.66 9.75
CA PRO A 111 -10.03 -1.75 9.91
C PRO A 111 -10.71 -1.69 11.29
N SER A 112 -11.78 -2.47 11.45
CA SER A 112 -12.38 -2.66 12.77
C SER A 112 -11.45 -3.46 13.68
N SER A 113 -11.45 -3.16 14.97
CA SER A 113 -10.64 -3.85 15.98
C SER A 113 -10.95 -5.35 16.03
N SER A 114 -12.21 -5.71 15.77
CA SER A 114 -12.70 -7.08 15.67
C SER A 114 -12.08 -7.89 14.53
N GLU A 115 -11.54 -7.26 13.48
CA GLU A 115 -10.85 -7.95 12.38
C GLU A 115 -9.48 -8.51 12.82
N PHE A 116 -8.91 -8.00 13.91
CA PHE A 116 -7.70 -8.58 14.51
C PHE A 116 -8.00 -9.77 15.42
N SER A 117 -9.26 -9.98 15.86
CA SER A 117 -9.62 -11.15 16.67
C SER A 117 -9.52 -12.47 15.88
N PRO A 118 -9.97 -12.58 14.61
CA PRO A 118 -9.74 -13.75 13.76
C PRO A 118 -8.28 -14.09 13.50
N LEU A 119 -7.38 -13.10 13.50
CA LEU A 119 -5.93 -13.32 13.38
C LEU A 119 -5.32 -13.96 14.64
N LEU A 120 -6.10 -14.09 15.71
CA LEU A 120 -5.68 -14.52 17.04
C LEU A 120 -6.41 -15.77 17.54
N ASP A 121 -7.11 -16.52 16.68
CA ASP A 121 -7.50 -17.88 17.07
C ASP A 121 -6.24 -18.65 17.54
N ASP A 122 -6.35 -19.45 18.59
CA ASP A 122 -5.22 -20.00 19.35
C ASP A 122 -4.23 -20.74 18.44
N SER A 123 -4.71 -21.36 17.36
CA SER A 123 -3.88 -22.00 16.34
C SER A 123 -3.00 -21.00 15.58
N VAL A 124 -3.55 -19.88 15.10
CA VAL A 124 -2.83 -18.84 14.34
C VAL A 124 -1.92 -18.02 15.26
N ALA A 125 -2.39 -17.74 16.48
CA ALA A 125 -1.59 -17.04 17.48
C ALA A 125 -0.32 -17.82 17.84
N SER A 126 -0.41 -19.14 18.02
CA SER A 126 0.76 -19.96 18.34
C SER A 126 1.84 -19.96 17.25
N GLU A 127 1.44 -19.85 15.97
CA GLU A 127 2.33 -19.81 14.80
C GLU A 127 2.91 -18.40 14.53
N LEU A 128 2.17 -17.33 14.82
CA LEU A 128 2.58 -15.94 14.55
C LEU A 128 3.36 -15.25 15.69
N HIS A 129 3.82 -16.02 16.69
CA HIS A 129 4.34 -15.49 17.96
C HIS A 129 3.34 -14.60 18.73
N GLY A 130 2.04 -14.89 18.56
CA GLY A 130 0.89 -14.83 19.47
C GLY A 130 0.52 -13.58 20.27
N SER A 131 1.40 -12.59 20.39
CA SER A 131 1.16 -11.39 21.19
C SER A 131 1.43 -10.10 20.44
N ARG A 132 1.96 -10.17 19.21
CA ARG A 132 2.40 -9.00 18.44
C ARG A 132 1.34 -8.41 17.52
N TRP A 133 0.41 -9.23 17.02
CA TRP A 133 -0.58 -8.85 16.01
C TRP A 133 -1.98 -8.59 16.60
N THR A 134 -2.04 -7.89 17.73
CA THR A 134 -3.30 -7.50 18.39
C THR A 134 -3.71 -6.10 17.98
N TRP A 135 -5.01 -5.79 18.05
CA TRP A 135 -5.50 -4.42 17.78
C TRP A 135 -4.70 -3.35 18.53
N PRO A 136 -4.47 -3.42 19.86
CA PRO A 136 -3.72 -2.38 20.56
C PRO A 136 -2.30 -2.15 20.00
N ARG A 137 -1.57 -3.22 19.66
CA ARG A 137 -0.21 -3.10 19.12
C ARG A 137 -0.20 -2.60 17.69
N MET A 138 -1.13 -3.09 16.88
CA MET A 138 -1.27 -2.66 15.48
C MET A 138 -1.75 -1.23 15.40
N PHE A 139 -2.65 -0.81 16.29
CA PHE A 139 -3.11 0.57 16.40
C PHE A 139 -1.97 1.52 16.79
N GLU A 140 -1.15 1.16 17.78
CA GLU A 140 0.06 1.94 18.10
C GLU A 140 1.05 1.99 16.92
N ALA A 141 1.24 0.89 16.19
CA ALA A 141 2.10 0.87 15.00
C ALA A 141 1.54 1.75 13.86
N MET A 142 0.22 1.73 13.65
CA MET A 142 -0.47 2.58 12.67
C MET A 142 -0.34 4.05 13.02
N LYS A 143 -0.50 4.43 14.30
CA LYS A 143 -0.24 5.79 14.78
C LYS A 143 1.24 6.17 14.62
N LYS A 144 2.18 5.28 14.93
CA LYS A 144 3.63 5.55 14.75
C LYS A 144 4.00 5.83 13.28
N ALA A 145 3.27 5.29 12.32
CA ALA A 145 3.48 5.54 10.90
C ALA A 145 2.93 6.91 10.43
N GLU A 146 2.03 7.51 11.20
CA GLU A 146 1.19 8.64 10.81
C GLU A 146 1.69 9.99 11.35
N SER A 147 1.61 11.03 10.51
CA SER A 147 1.61 12.43 10.92
C SER A 147 0.32 13.09 10.44
N PHE A 148 -0.67 13.05 11.32
CA PHE A 148 -1.99 13.58 11.07
C PHE A 148 -2.03 15.09 11.21
N ARG A 149 -2.73 15.74 10.28
CA ARG A 149 -3.00 17.18 10.30
C ARG A 149 -4.47 17.41 10.64
N TRP A 150 -4.68 18.15 11.72
CA TRP A 150 -6.02 18.51 12.18
C TRP A 150 -6.81 19.22 11.07
N PRO A 151 -8.11 18.92 10.89
CA PRO A 151 -8.94 19.61 9.90
C PRO A 151 -9.03 21.11 10.20
N SER A 152 -8.89 21.95 9.18
CA SER A 152 -9.07 23.40 9.30
C SER A 152 -10.52 23.77 9.63
N ASP A 153 -10.78 24.99 10.09
CA ASP A 153 -12.13 25.49 10.37
C ASP A 153 -13.07 25.31 9.16
N GLN A 154 -12.55 25.52 7.95
CA GLN A 154 -13.33 25.31 6.72
C GLN A 154 -13.68 23.84 6.49
N GLN A 155 -12.75 22.93 6.77
CA GLN A 155 -12.97 21.49 6.63
C GLN A 155 -13.94 20.98 7.72
N GLN A 156 -13.82 21.49 8.94
CA GLN A 156 -14.75 21.21 10.03
C GLN A 156 -16.16 21.71 9.72
N ALA A 157 -16.29 22.93 9.16
CA ALA A 157 -17.57 23.46 8.71
C ALA A 157 -18.21 22.63 7.57
N ALA A 158 -17.38 21.98 6.75
CA ALA A 158 -17.85 21.01 5.73
C ALA A 158 -18.21 19.63 6.32
N GLY A 159 -17.90 19.39 7.60
CA GLY A 159 -18.30 18.19 8.34
C GLY A 159 -17.17 17.21 8.64
N ALA A 160 -15.91 17.52 8.31
CA ALA A 160 -14.77 16.71 8.76
C ALA A 160 -14.57 16.82 10.27
N GLY A 161 -14.30 15.68 10.90
CA GLY A 161 -13.93 15.59 12.30
C GLY A 161 -12.63 14.82 12.47
N ALA A 162 -12.18 14.73 13.72
CA ALA A 162 -11.06 13.88 14.12
C ALA A 162 -11.17 13.62 15.63
N ASN A 163 -10.62 12.51 16.09
CA ASN A 163 -10.36 12.24 17.50
C ASN A 163 -8.84 12.17 17.73
N ALA A 164 -8.32 13.03 18.60
CA ALA A 164 -6.89 13.12 18.84
C ALA A 164 -6.27 11.82 19.36
N ASP A 165 -7.04 11.00 20.10
CA ASP A 165 -6.56 9.72 20.62
C ASP A 165 -6.35 8.68 19.51
N TYR A 166 -6.95 8.90 18.34
CA TYR A 166 -6.87 7.96 17.23
C TYR A 166 -5.63 8.17 16.39
N HIS A 167 -5.00 9.34 16.40
CA HIS A 167 -3.97 9.67 15.43
C HIS A 167 -2.55 9.77 15.99
N GLY A 168 -1.57 9.46 15.14
CA GLY A 168 -0.18 9.84 15.35
C GLY A 168 0.15 11.17 14.67
N TYR A 169 1.16 11.88 15.18
CA TYR A 169 1.50 13.24 14.72
C TYR A 169 2.94 13.39 14.23
N THR A 170 3.78 12.38 14.44
CA THR A 170 5.24 12.47 14.22
C THR A 170 5.77 11.42 13.25
N GLY A 171 4.90 10.57 12.73
CA GLY A 171 5.24 9.54 11.76
C GLY A 171 5.58 10.11 10.37
N PRO A 172 6.17 9.31 9.49
CA PRO A 172 6.61 9.75 8.17
C PRO A 172 5.47 10.00 7.16
N VAL A 173 4.29 9.39 7.34
CA VAL A 173 3.19 9.52 6.38
C VAL A 173 2.30 10.69 6.77
N SER A 174 2.31 11.77 5.98
CA SER A 174 1.35 12.86 6.20
C SER A 174 -0.06 12.43 5.85
N VAL A 175 -0.98 12.65 6.78
CA VAL A 175 -2.40 12.33 6.64
C VAL A 175 -3.21 13.59 6.95
N GLY A 176 -4.27 13.83 6.20
CA GLY A 176 -5.18 14.95 6.46
C GLY A 176 -6.22 15.13 5.38
N TYR A 177 -6.93 16.25 5.44
CA TYR A 177 -8.04 16.54 4.53
C TYR A 177 -7.62 17.46 3.39
N THR A 178 -8.25 17.30 2.23
CA THR A 178 -8.20 18.25 1.11
C THR A 178 -9.37 19.24 1.18
N SER A 179 -9.61 20.05 0.15
CA SER A 179 -10.78 20.92 0.10
C SER A 179 -12.07 20.07 0.02
N LEU A 180 -12.94 20.21 1.03
CA LEU A 180 -14.20 19.46 1.17
C LEU A 180 -15.43 20.28 0.75
N GLY A 181 -15.28 21.20 -0.20
CA GLY A 181 -16.36 22.10 -0.60
C GLY A 181 -17.57 21.40 -1.23
N GLY A 182 -18.71 22.08 -1.22
CA GLY A 182 -19.96 21.60 -1.81
C GLY A 182 -20.93 20.99 -0.80
N ASN A 183 -22.07 20.51 -1.28
CA ASN A 183 -23.15 19.96 -0.45
C ASN A 183 -23.29 18.44 -0.55
N ALA A 184 -22.57 17.80 -1.48
CA ALA A 184 -22.73 16.38 -1.77
C ALA A 184 -22.28 15.48 -0.60
N GLY A 185 -21.10 15.74 -0.02
CA GLY A 185 -20.59 14.99 1.14
C GLY A 185 -21.50 15.08 2.38
N PRO A 186 -21.89 16.28 2.84
CA PRO A 186 -22.82 16.42 3.96
C PRO A 186 -24.18 15.76 3.71
N ALA A 187 -24.71 15.87 2.48
CA ALA A 187 -25.95 15.21 2.10
C ALA A 187 -25.83 13.69 2.13
N PHE A 188 -24.71 13.15 1.65
CA PHE A 188 -24.41 11.72 1.73
C PHE A 188 -24.36 11.23 3.18
N LEU A 189 -23.61 11.90 4.06
CA LEU A 189 -23.54 11.51 5.48
C LEU A 189 -24.90 11.61 6.19
N SER A 190 -25.72 12.60 5.83
CA SER A 190 -27.08 12.74 6.34
C SER A 190 -27.99 11.58 5.90
N ALA A 191 -27.83 11.10 4.66
CA ALA A 191 -28.57 9.93 4.18
C ALA A 191 -28.05 8.62 4.82
N ALA A 192 -26.73 8.46 4.91
CA ALA A 192 -26.06 7.28 5.46
C ALA A 192 -26.35 7.10 6.96
N SER A 193 -26.52 8.19 7.71
CA SER A 193 -26.83 8.15 9.15
C SER A 193 -28.15 7.46 9.50
N ARG A 194 -29.00 7.20 8.49
CA ARG A 194 -30.22 6.41 8.63
C ARG A 194 -29.93 4.91 8.82
N PHE A 195 -28.73 4.46 8.45
CA PHE A 195 -28.30 3.06 8.39
C PHE A 195 -27.14 2.75 9.32
N VAL A 196 -26.16 3.66 9.42
CA VAL A 196 -24.97 3.53 10.28
C VAL A 196 -24.79 4.79 11.13
N GLU A 197 -24.01 4.69 12.21
CA GLU A 197 -23.72 5.86 13.04
C GLU A 197 -22.83 6.85 12.28
N ARG A 198 -23.18 8.13 12.31
CA ARG A 198 -22.29 9.19 11.82
C ARG A 198 -21.34 9.60 12.95
N VAL A 199 -20.05 9.43 12.74
CA VAL A 199 -19.00 9.75 13.72
C VAL A 199 -18.11 10.87 13.21
N PRO A 200 -17.45 11.64 14.10
CA PRO A 200 -16.44 12.60 13.68
C PRO A 200 -15.20 11.91 13.08
N ASP A 201 -14.93 10.66 13.48
CA ASP A 201 -13.73 9.92 13.11
C ASP A 201 -13.97 8.41 13.22
N ALA A 202 -13.67 7.67 12.17
CA ALA A 202 -13.88 6.22 12.06
C ALA A 202 -12.59 5.41 12.30
N ASP A 203 -11.43 6.06 12.46
CA ASP A 203 -10.12 5.37 12.52
C ASP A 203 -9.78 4.82 13.92
N GLY A 204 -10.75 4.82 14.84
CA GLY A 204 -10.62 4.31 16.21
C GLY A 204 -10.84 2.81 16.38
N GLY A 205 -11.12 2.07 15.30
CA GLY A 205 -11.33 0.63 15.33
C GLY A 205 -12.79 0.17 15.28
N GLU A 206 -13.72 1.06 14.91
CA GLU A 206 -15.12 0.73 14.63
C GLU A 206 -15.49 1.25 13.24
N ALA A 207 -15.31 0.41 12.21
CA ALA A 207 -15.44 0.85 10.82
C ALA A 207 -16.89 0.96 10.34
N ASP A 208 -17.87 0.34 11.01
CA ASP A 208 -19.31 0.34 10.65
C ASP A 208 -19.99 1.68 10.97
N THR A 209 -19.44 2.74 10.39
CA THR A 209 -19.83 4.13 10.63
C THR A 209 -19.82 4.92 9.31
N ALA A 210 -20.27 6.17 9.38
CA ALA A 210 -20.18 7.14 8.30
C ALA A 210 -19.39 8.37 8.76
N ALA A 211 -18.33 8.71 8.02
CA ALA A 211 -17.49 9.86 8.33
C ALA A 211 -16.94 10.49 7.04
N PHE A 212 -16.41 11.70 7.17
CA PHE A 212 -15.39 12.14 6.22
C PHE A 212 -14.07 11.46 6.60
N HIS A 213 -13.38 10.89 5.62
CA HIS A 213 -12.10 10.24 5.85
C HIS A 213 -10.93 11.10 5.39
N PRO A 214 -9.82 11.08 6.13
CA PRO A 214 -8.61 11.74 5.69
C PRO A 214 -7.96 10.98 4.53
N LEU A 215 -6.98 11.62 3.92
CA LEU A 215 -6.21 11.09 2.81
C LEU A 215 -4.72 11.10 3.16
N THR A 216 -3.93 10.24 2.52
CA THR A 216 -2.46 10.32 2.54
C THR A 216 -1.98 11.46 1.65
N VAL A 217 -2.11 12.69 2.16
CA VAL A 217 -1.83 13.95 1.45
C VAL A 217 -1.20 14.99 2.36
N ASP A 218 -0.48 15.92 1.75
CA ASP A 218 0.09 17.08 2.42
C ASP A 218 -0.24 18.40 1.68
N GLY A 219 0.50 19.49 1.91
CA GLY A 219 0.35 20.74 1.15
C GLY A 219 0.83 20.64 -0.30
N GLU A 220 1.63 19.64 -0.63
CA GLU A 220 2.26 19.43 -1.94
C GLU A 220 1.55 18.37 -2.80
N GLY A 221 0.60 17.62 -2.23
CA GLY A 221 -0.24 16.66 -2.95
C GLY A 221 -0.26 15.29 -2.30
N ARG A 222 -0.14 14.24 -3.10
CA ARG A 222 -0.11 12.85 -2.63
C ARG A 222 1.12 12.62 -1.77
N ARG A 223 0.95 11.88 -0.67
CA ARG A 223 2.06 11.24 0.05
C ARG A 223 2.06 9.73 -0.19
N SER A 224 2.98 9.27 -1.03
CA SER A 224 3.27 7.86 -1.24
C SER A 224 4.31 7.35 -0.22
N ALA A 225 4.52 6.04 -0.19
CA ALA A 225 5.63 5.46 0.57
C ALA A 225 7.00 5.98 0.09
N SER A 226 7.13 6.36 -1.19
CA SER A 226 8.37 6.91 -1.74
C SER A 226 8.66 8.30 -1.22
N THR A 227 7.65 9.14 -0.97
CA THR A 227 7.85 10.44 -0.33
C THR A 227 7.99 10.35 1.19
N ALA A 228 7.40 9.32 1.82
CA ALA A 228 7.35 9.20 3.27
C ALA A 228 8.56 8.48 3.87
N TYR A 229 9.02 7.39 3.25
CA TYR A 229 10.01 6.47 3.86
C TYR A 229 11.36 6.45 3.15
N TYR A 230 11.44 6.98 1.94
CA TYR A 230 12.73 7.11 1.29
C TYR A 230 13.53 8.24 1.94
N ALA A 231 14.76 7.93 2.29
CA ALA A 231 15.73 8.89 2.78
C ALA A 231 17.03 8.69 2.00
N ASP A 232 17.69 9.79 1.68
CA ASP A 232 19.04 9.74 1.13
C ASP A 232 20.02 9.40 2.26
N ARG A 233 20.47 8.14 2.31
CA ARG A 233 21.42 7.63 3.30
C ARG A 233 22.48 6.81 2.61
N GLU A 234 23.73 6.98 3.01
CA GLU A 234 24.89 6.30 2.38
C GLU A 234 24.77 4.76 2.42
N ASN A 235 24.05 4.23 3.40
CA ASN A 235 23.84 2.80 3.61
C ASN A 235 22.55 2.24 2.95
N LEU A 236 21.79 3.06 2.22
CA LEU A 236 20.61 2.65 1.46
C LEU A 236 20.85 2.84 -0.04
N SER A 237 20.98 1.73 -0.76
CA SER A 237 21.16 1.71 -2.21
C SER A 237 19.85 1.39 -2.93
N LEU A 238 19.60 2.09 -4.04
CA LEU A 238 18.47 1.87 -4.93
C LEU A 238 18.95 1.25 -6.25
N LEU A 239 18.40 0.08 -6.58
CA LEU A 239 18.58 -0.58 -7.87
C LEU A 239 17.32 -0.42 -8.73
N ALA A 240 17.20 0.74 -9.37
CA ALA A 240 16.03 1.06 -10.19
C ALA A 240 15.99 0.28 -11.51
N SER A 241 14.80 0.16 -12.08
CA SER A 241 14.49 -0.50 -13.35
C SER A 241 14.98 -1.94 -13.45
N THR A 242 14.93 -2.68 -12.34
CA THR A 242 15.30 -4.09 -12.30
C THR A 242 14.14 -4.97 -11.81
N ARG A 243 14.23 -6.27 -12.07
CA ARG A 243 13.25 -7.26 -11.65
C ARG A 243 13.96 -8.50 -11.15
N ALA A 244 13.78 -8.82 -9.87
CA ALA A 244 14.22 -10.11 -9.34
C ALA A 244 13.50 -11.27 -10.05
N THR A 245 14.27 -12.21 -10.56
CA THR A 245 13.76 -13.38 -11.29
C THR A 245 13.68 -14.60 -10.39
N ARG A 246 14.60 -14.74 -9.43
CA ARG A 246 14.71 -15.86 -8.48
C ARG A 246 15.39 -15.41 -7.17
N ILE A 247 14.99 -16.00 -6.05
CA ILE A 247 15.71 -15.95 -4.77
C ILE A 247 16.63 -17.16 -4.75
N ARG A 248 17.94 -16.94 -4.56
CA ARG A 248 18.90 -18.04 -4.43
C ARG A 248 18.89 -18.55 -3.01
N THR A 249 18.85 -19.86 -2.87
CA THR A 249 18.78 -20.52 -1.57
C THR A 249 19.78 -21.65 -1.47
N GLU A 250 20.24 -21.90 -0.25
CA GLU A 250 21.12 -23.01 0.10
C GLU A 250 20.54 -23.80 1.27
N CYS A 251 20.75 -25.12 1.27
CA CYS A 251 20.34 -25.96 2.39
C CYS A 251 21.24 -25.70 3.60
N GLN A 252 20.63 -25.38 4.74
CA GLN A 252 21.29 -25.28 6.03
C GLN A 252 20.64 -26.29 6.98
N GLY A 253 21.15 -27.53 6.95
CA GLY A 253 20.52 -28.65 7.66
C GLY A 253 19.13 -28.96 7.09
N SER A 254 18.11 -28.92 7.94
CA SER A 254 16.69 -29.09 7.54
C SER A 254 16.00 -27.78 7.15
N SER A 255 16.74 -26.66 7.11
CA SER A 255 16.20 -25.33 6.80
C SER A 255 16.77 -24.81 5.49
N LEU A 256 16.04 -23.89 4.86
CA LEU A 256 16.44 -23.24 3.62
C LEU A 256 16.90 -21.81 3.94
N LYS A 257 18.14 -21.47 3.58
CA LYS A 257 18.70 -20.13 3.77
C LYS A 257 18.72 -19.38 2.45
N ALA A 258 18.10 -18.20 2.39
CA ALA A 258 18.27 -17.29 1.26
C ALA A 258 19.66 -16.63 1.31
N THR A 259 20.38 -16.61 0.19
CA THR A 259 21.73 -16.02 0.09
C THR A 259 21.79 -14.78 -0.80
N GLY A 260 20.70 -14.48 -1.50
CA GLY A 260 20.63 -13.33 -2.39
C GLY A 260 19.56 -13.49 -3.45
N VAL A 261 19.67 -12.67 -4.50
CA VAL A 261 18.66 -12.60 -5.57
C VAL A 261 19.32 -12.62 -6.94
N GLU A 262 18.66 -13.30 -7.88
CA GLU A 262 19.01 -13.27 -9.30
C GLU A 262 18.20 -12.19 -10.00
N ILE A 263 18.87 -11.41 -10.84
CA ILE A 263 18.30 -10.36 -11.70
C ILE A 263 18.84 -10.60 -13.10
N GLY A 264 18.02 -11.23 -13.95
CA GLY A 264 18.50 -11.75 -15.23
C GLY A 264 19.54 -12.85 -15.01
N ASP A 265 20.75 -12.64 -15.53
CA ASP A 265 21.91 -13.51 -15.37
C ASP A 265 22.84 -13.11 -14.22
N LYS A 266 22.56 -11.98 -13.56
CA LYS A 266 23.38 -11.43 -12.48
C LYS A 266 22.87 -11.83 -11.10
N PHE A 267 23.78 -11.89 -10.14
CA PHE A 267 23.50 -12.26 -8.75
C PHE A 267 23.89 -11.15 -7.79
N VAL A 268 22.99 -10.80 -6.88
CA VAL A 268 23.24 -9.86 -5.79
C VAL A 268 23.16 -10.59 -4.46
N SER A 269 24.22 -10.47 -3.67
CA SER A 269 24.39 -11.19 -2.39
C SER A 269 23.71 -10.47 -1.23
N ALA A 270 23.04 -11.27 -0.36
CA ALA A 270 22.48 -10.85 0.91
C ALA A 270 23.19 -11.55 2.07
N GLY A 271 23.78 -10.78 2.97
CA GLY A 271 24.55 -11.28 4.12
C GLY A 271 23.68 -11.74 5.29
N ARG A 272 22.48 -11.16 5.46
CA ARG A 272 21.54 -11.54 6.51
C ARG A 272 20.25 -12.10 5.92
N GLU A 273 19.41 -11.25 5.32
CA GLU A 273 18.07 -11.65 4.86
C GLU A 273 17.74 -11.09 3.48
N VAL A 274 16.96 -11.88 2.75
CA VAL A 274 16.22 -11.41 1.57
C VAL A 274 14.79 -11.16 2.00
N ILE A 275 14.33 -9.92 1.89
CA ILE A 275 13.00 -9.50 2.32
C ILE A 275 12.12 -9.34 1.08
N LEU A 276 11.04 -10.11 1.02
CA LEU A 276 10.12 -10.09 -0.09
C LEU A 276 8.98 -9.09 0.14
N ALA A 277 8.91 -8.06 -0.70
CA ALA A 277 7.92 -6.99 -0.64
C ALA A 277 7.37 -6.61 -2.04
N ALA A 278 7.33 -7.57 -2.97
CA ALA A 278 6.92 -7.36 -4.36
C ALA A 278 5.38 -7.23 -4.54
N GLY A 279 4.61 -7.23 -3.45
CA GLY A 279 3.14 -7.18 -3.44
C GLY A 279 2.48 -8.56 -3.51
N ALA A 280 1.18 -8.62 -3.26
CA ALA A 280 0.41 -9.85 -3.08
C ALA A 280 0.41 -10.78 -4.31
N ILE A 281 0.58 -10.23 -5.52
CA ILE A 281 0.60 -11.00 -6.76
C ILE A 281 2.02 -11.47 -7.12
N ALA A 282 3.00 -10.56 -7.11
CA ALA A 282 4.34 -10.88 -7.60
C ALA A 282 5.20 -11.63 -6.58
N SER A 283 4.95 -11.48 -5.27
CA SER A 283 5.67 -12.18 -4.21
C SER A 283 5.50 -13.70 -4.28
N PRO A 284 4.28 -14.27 -4.24
CA PRO A 284 4.11 -15.73 -4.36
C PRO A 284 4.63 -16.26 -5.70
N ALA A 285 4.48 -15.51 -6.80
CA ALA A 285 5.04 -15.89 -8.09
C ALA A 285 6.58 -15.95 -8.06
N LEU A 286 7.26 -15.05 -7.34
CA LEU A 286 8.72 -15.10 -7.19
C LEU A 286 9.16 -16.27 -6.32
N LEU A 287 8.46 -16.55 -5.21
CA LEU A 287 8.71 -17.74 -4.39
C LEU A 287 8.60 -19.02 -5.23
N GLN A 288 7.53 -19.13 -6.03
CA GLN A 288 7.33 -20.28 -6.91
C GLN A 288 8.45 -20.42 -7.94
N ARG A 289 8.88 -19.34 -8.62
CA ARG A 289 10.05 -19.37 -9.52
C ARG A 289 11.38 -19.73 -8.83
N SER A 290 11.41 -19.61 -7.52
CA SER A 290 12.55 -19.94 -6.65
C SER A 290 12.46 -21.34 -6.03
N GLY A 291 11.50 -22.15 -6.48
CA GLY A 291 11.33 -23.51 -5.98
C GLY A 291 10.63 -23.61 -4.63
N ILE A 292 9.98 -22.53 -4.17
CA ILE A 292 9.25 -22.48 -2.90
C ILE A 292 7.75 -22.37 -3.19
N GLY A 293 6.98 -23.42 -2.96
CA GLY A 293 5.55 -23.43 -3.25
C GLY A 293 4.94 -24.83 -3.38
N PRO A 294 3.72 -24.95 -3.92
CA PRO A 294 3.05 -26.25 -4.08
C PRO A 294 3.80 -27.13 -5.09
N ALA A 295 4.23 -28.33 -4.68
CA ALA A 295 5.06 -29.20 -5.51
C ALA A 295 4.44 -29.51 -6.88
N SER A 296 3.12 -29.73 -6.94
CA SER A 296 2.39 -29.98 -8.19
C SER A 296 2.48 -28.81 -9.18
N VAL A 297 2.37 -27.57 -8.70
CA VAL A 297 2.48 -26.35 -9.51
C VAL A 297 3.91 -26.18 -10.02
N LEU A 298 4.89 -26.35 -9.13
CA LEU A 298 6.32 -26.23 -9.46
C LEU A 298 6.77 -27.26 -10.50
N ASN A 299 6.44 -28.53 -10.28
CA ASN A 299 6.77 -29.62 -11.20
C ASN A 299 6.11 -29.41 -12.58
N SER A 300 4.85 -28.97 -12.62
CA SER A 300 4.15 -28.67 -13.89
C SER A 300 4.80 -27.52 -14.66
N ALA A 301 5.44 -26.59 -13.97
CA ALA A 301 6.18 -25.47 -14.54
C ALA A 301 7.65 -25.80 -14.84
N GLY A 302 8.12 -27.02 -14.56
CA GLY A 302 9.52 -27.42 -14.73
C GLY A 302 10.48 -26.75 -13.74
N VAL A 303 10.00 -26.34 -12.56
CA VAL A 303 10.80 -25.73 -11.49
C VAL A 303 11.12 -26.78 -10.44
N GLU A 304 12.40 -26.90 -10.07
CA GLU A 304 12.85 -27.76 -8.98
C GLU A 304 12.23 -27.34 -7.64
N VAL A 305 11.74 -28.31 -6.87
CA VAL A 305 11.11 -28.07 -5.57
C VAL A 305 12.18 -28.02 -4.49
N ASN A 306 12.54 -26.80 -4.06
CA ASN A 306 13.44 -26.56 -2.94
C ASN A 306 12.72 -26.68 -1.59
N LEU A 307 11.48 -26.20 -1.52
CA LEU A 307 10.64 -26.28 -0.33
C LEU A 307 9.17 -26.39 -0.76
N GLU A 308 8.54 -27.51 -0.40
CA GLU A 308 7.10 -27.67 -0.57
C GLU A 308 6.36 -26.81 0.46
N LEU A 309 5.68 -25.78 -0.02
CA LEU A 309 4.87 -24.89 0.79
C LEU A 309 3.51 -24.63 0.10
N PRO A 310 2.50 -25.49 0.33
CA PRO A 310 1.24 -25.48 -0.43
C PRO A 310 0.44 -24.17 -0.32
N GLY A 311 0.68 -23.36 0.72
CA GLY A 311 0.02 -22.07 0.90
C GLY A 311 0.51 -20.96 -0.06
N VAL A 312 1.67 -21.12 -0.71
CA VAL A 312 2.23 -20.06 -1.58
C VAL A 312 1.36 -19.86 -2.81
N GLY A 313 0.73 -18.68 -2.90
CA GLY A 313 -0.18 -18.30 -3.98
C GLY A 313 -1.64 -18.72 -3.74
N ALA A 314 -1.93 -19.40 -2.63
CA ALA A 314 -3.29 -19.68 -2.18
C ALA A 314 -3.82 -18.55 -1.27
N GLY A 315 -5.11 -18.62 -0.93
CA GLY A 315 -5.71 -17.71 0.06
C GLY A 315 -5.87 -16.24 -0.40
N LEU A 316 -5.73 -15.98 -1.70
CA LEU A 316 -5.98 -14.65 -2.27
C LEU A 316 -7.41 -14.21 -1.96
N GLN A 317 -7.54 -13.04 -1.35
CA GLN A 317 -8.80 -12.36 -1.07
C GLN A 317 -8.74 -10.99 -1.73
N GLU A 318 -9.71 -10.70 -2.61
CA GLU A 318 -9.85 -9.44 -3.34
C GLU A 318 -11.32 -9.04 -3.37
N GLN A 319 -11.59 -7.74 -3.35
CA GLN A 319 -12.93 -7.18 -3.29
C GLN A 319 -13.46 -6.90 -4.69
N THR A 320 -14.75 -7.19 -4.91
CA THR A 320 -15.44 -6.77 -6.13
C THR A 320 -16.05 -5.38 -5.93
N MET A 321 -15.83 -4.46 -6.86
CA MET A 321 -16.42 -3.12 -6.85
C MET A 321 -17.39 -2.94 -8.02
N ASN A 322 -18.54 -2.31 -7.77
CA ASN A 322 -19.49 -1.87 -8.78
C ASN A 322 -19.81 -0.39 -8.55
N PHE A 323 -20.06 0.36 -9.62
CA PHE A 323 -20.40 1.78 -9.55
C PHE A 323 -21.88 2.00 -9.86
N MET A 324 -22.54 2.80 -9.02
CA MET A 324 -23.84 3.38 -9.31
C MET A 324 -23.69 4.90 -9.35
N THR A 325 -24.12 5.52 -10.44
CA THR A 325 -24.01 6.97 -10.64
C THR A 325 -25.38 7.58 -10.90
N TRP A 326 -25.70 8.67 -10.19
CA TRP A 326 -26.92 9.45 -10.39
C TRP A 326 -26.62 10.94 -10.43
N GLY A 327 -27.26 11.66 -11.34
CA GLY A 327 -27.20 13.11 -11.38
C GLY A 327 -28.21 13.71 -10.42
N GLN A 328 -27.74 14.52 -9.46
CA GLN A 328 -28.61 15.27 -8.55
C GLN A 328 -28.56 16.76 -8.89
N LYS A 329 -29.73 17.36 -9.19
CA LYS A 329 -29.85 18.79 -9.49
C LYS A 329 -29.41 19.61 -8.28
N GLY A 330 -28.46 20.52 -8.48
CA GLY A 330 -27.92 21.37 -7.41
C GLY A 330 -26.90 20.70 -6.49
N SER A 331 -26.48 19.46 -6.79
CA SER A 331 -25.32 18.87 -6.15
C SER A 331 -24.05 19.56 -6.62
N THR A 332 -23.23 20.01 -5.68
CA THR A 332 -21.92 20.62 -5.93
C THR A 332 -20.86 19.94 -5.07
N GLY A 333 -19.65 19.88 -5.61
CA GLY A 333 -18.51 19.27 -4.93
C GLY A 333 -18.52 17.72 -4.92
N PRO A 334 -17.43 17.10 -4.45
CA PRO A 334 -17.28 15.65 -4.44
C PRO A 334 -18.04 14.98 -3.29
N THR A 335 -18.59 13.79 -3.53
CA THR A 335 -18.98 12.86 -2.46
C THR A 335 -17.81 12.03 -1.95
N GLY A 336 -16.77 11.84 -2.76
CA GLY A 336 -15.75 10.78 -2.61
C GLY A 336 -14.91 10.77 -1.33
N PHE A 337 -15.06 11.75 -0.46
CA PHE A 337 -14.38 11.80 0.84
C PHE A 337 -15.32 11.50 2.01
N ALA A 338 -16.62 11.48 1.77
CA ALA A 338 -17.64 11.01 2.71
C ALA A 338 -17.98 9.57 2.35
N ILE A 339 -17.62 8.63 3.22
CA ILE A 339 -17.80 7.19 3.00
C ILE A 339 -18.59 6.62 4.18
N ALA A 340 -19.35 5.57 3.90
CA ALA A 340 -20.05 4.78 4.91
C ALA A 340 -19.79 3.30 4.63
N TYR A 341 -19.54 2.51 5.66
CA TYR A 341 -19.28 1.07 5.55
C TYR A 341 -20.36 0.24 6.23
N PRO A 342 -21.62 0.29 5.76
CA PRO A 342 -22.70 -0.46 6.38
C PRO A 342 -22.44 -1.96 6.28
N ASN A 343 -22.53 -2.65 7.41
CA ASN A 343 -22.53 -4.11 7.40
C ASN A 343 -23.83 -4.68 6.75
N ALA A 344 -23.83 -5.97 6.40
CA ALA A 344 -24.96 -6.62 5.73
C ALA A 344 -26.29 -6.54 6.52
N THR A 345 -26.23 -6.46 7.86
CA THR A 345 -27.42 -6.33 8.72
C THR A 345 -27.98 -4.90 8.72
N ALA A 346 -27.11 -3.90 8.57
CA ALA A 346 -27.48 -2.49 8.48
C ALA A 346 -28.32 -2.18 7.23
N VAL A 347 -28.11 -2.93 6.14
CA VAL A 347 -28.85 -2.80 4.86
C VAL A 347 -29.90 -3.89 4.64
N SER A 348 -30.26 -4.64 5.68
CA SER A 348 -31.23 -5.73 5.56
C SER A 348 -32.63 -5.23 5.12
N PRO A 349 -33.36 -6.01 4.28
CA PRO A 349 -34.70 -5.63 3.80
C PRO A 349 -35.69 -5.31 4.92
N SER A 350 -35.57 -5.99 6.07
CA SER A 350 -36.43 -5.75 7.24
C SER A 350 -36.25 -4.34 7.82
N ARG A 351 -35.01 -3.82 7.87
CA ARG A 351 -34.75 -2.42 8.30
C ARG A 351 -35.15 -1.40 7.25
N LEU A 352 -35.02 -1.73 5.96
CA LEU A 352 -35.43 -0.87 4.85
C LEU A 352 -36.96 -0.68 4.81
N SER A 353 -37.73 -1.73 5.08
CA SER A 353 -39.20 -1.70 5.05
C SER A 353 -39.83 -0.88 6.19
N GLN A 354 -39.12 -0.66 7.29
CA GLN A 354 -39.66 0.04 8.47
C GLN A 354 -39.51 1.57 8.43
N ARG A 355 -38.82 2.13 7.45
CA ARG A 355 -38.45 3.57 7.44
C ARG A 355 -38.81 4.32 6.16
N VAL A 356 -39.72 3.77 5.36
CA VAL A 356 -40.37 4.46 4.24
C VAL A 356 -41.79 4.85 4.67
N CYS A 357 -41.90 5.99 5.34
CA CYS A 357 -43.13 6.79 5.41
C CYS A 357 -42.79 8.20 4.93
#